data_AF-A0AAP1WE96-F1
#
_entry.id   AF-A0AAP1WE96-F1
#
_cell.length_a   1.000
_cell.length_b   1.000
_cell.length_c   1.000
_cell.angle_alpha   90.00
_cell.angle_beta   90.00
_cell.angle_gamma   90.00
#
_symmetry.space_group_name_H-M   'P 1'
#
loop_
_entity.id
_entity.type
_entity.pdbx_description
1 polymer ?
#
loop_
_entity_poly.entity_id
_entity_poly.type
_entity_poly.pdbx_seq_one_letter_code
_entity_poly.pdbx_strand_id
1 'polypeptide(L)' 'FVNCASLAQVAGYDGVEIMGSEGYFINQFLVQHTNQRTDRWGGSYENRMRLPVEIVRRVREAVGPNFIIIYR' A
#
# COMPACT_ATOMS: atom_id res chain seq x y z
N PHE A 1 -4.29 -6.66 -0.15
CA PHE A 1 -4.63 -5.32 0.35
C PHE A 1 -6.12 -5.04 0.24
N VAL A 2 -6.66 -4.79 -0.96
CA VAL A 2 -8.10 -4.44 -1.14
C VAL A 2 -9.04 -5.43 -0.48
N ASN A 3 -8.93 -6.72 -0.82
CA ASN A 3 -9.80 -7.76 -0.24
C ASN A 3 -9.77 -7.76 1.30
N CYS A 4 -8.58 -7.65 1.90
CA CYS A 4 -8.42 -7.64 3.35
C CYS A 4 -9.05 -6.39 3.98
N ALA A 5 -8.90 -5.21 3.36
CA ALA A 5 -9.51 -3.99 3.85
C ALA A 5 -11.04 -4.02 3.75
N SER A 6 -11.58 -4.54 2.64
CA SER A 6 -13.03 -4.76 2.48
C SER A 6 -13.56 -5.76 3.51
N LEU A 7 -12.85 -6.85 3.77
CA LEU A 7 -13.23 -7.81 4.81
C LEU A 7 -13.14 -7.21 6.22
N ALA A 8 -12.15 -6.37 6.51
CA ALA A 8 -12.07 -5.65 7.78
C ALA A 8 -13.27 -4.71 7.96
N GLN A 9 -13.68 -4.01 6.89
CA GLN A 9 -14.90 -3.19 6.93
C GLN A 9 -16.15 -4.03 7.18
N VAL A 10 -16.29 -5.19 6.51
CA VAL A 10 -17.40 -6.13 6.74
C VAL A 10 -17.39 -6.69 8.17
N ALA A 11 -16.22 -6.91 8.75
CA ALA A 11 -16.04 -7.37 10.12
C ALA A 11 -16.30 -6.28 11.19
N GLY A 12 -16.58 -5.04 10.79
CA GLY A 12 -16.94 -3.94 11.70
C GLY A 12 -15.75 -3.17 12.28
N TYR A 13 -14.56 -3.25 11.68
CA TYR A 13 -13.45 -2.36 12.04
C TYR A 13 -13.74 -0.92 11.58
N ASP A 14 -13.19 0.09 12.27
CA ASP A 14 -13.31 1.49 11.85
C ASP A 14 -12.34 1.87 10.72
N GLY A 15 -11.26 1.10 10.57
CA GLY A 15 -10.21 1.35 9.60
C GLY A 15 -9.12 0.29 9.55
N VAL A 16 -8.15 0.53 8.68
CA VAL A 16 -6.95 -0.31 8.55
C VAL A 16 -5.69 0.55 8.50
N GLU A 17 -4.59 -0.02 9.01
CA GLU A 17 -3.25 0.50 8.79
C GLU A 17 -2.56 -0.32 7.68
N ILE A 18 -2.10 0.36 6.64
CA ILE A 18 -1.30 -0.24 5.56
C ILE A 18 0.17 -0.10 5.98
N MET A 19 0.78 -1.24 6.29
CA MET A 19 2.17 -1.33 6.73
C MET A 19 3.14 -1.13 5.54
N GLY A 20 3.55 0.11 5.34
CA GLY A 20 4.50 0.58 4.34
C GLY A 20 5.96 0.61 4.79
N SER A 21 6.21 0.34 6.06
CA SER A 21 7.49 0.51 6.77
C SER A 21 8.12 -0.83 7.22
N GLU A 22 9.15 -0.76 8.07
CA GLU A 22 9.82 -1.89 8.75
C GLU A 22 10.37 -3.01 7.85
N GLY A 23 10.77 -2.69 6.62
CA GLY A 23 11.43 -3.69 5.76
C GLY A 23 10.49 -4.72 5.14
N TYR A 24 9.18 -4.63 5.37
CA TYR A 24 8.19 -5.50 4.76
C TYR A 24 7.99 -5.23 3.27
N PHE A 25 7.07 -5.97 2.64
CA PHE A 25 6.84 -5.98 1.20
C PHE A 25 6.76 -4.60 0.53
N ILE A 26 5.98 -3.66 1.08
CA ILE A 26 5.87 -2.31 0.50
C ILE A 26 7.20 -1.56 0.60
N ASN A 27 7.85 -1.63 1.77
CA ASN A 27 9.17 -1.03 1.96
C ASN A 27 10.23 -1.64 1.02
N GLN A 28 10.13 -2.94 0.71
CA GLN A 28 11.03 -3.60 -0.22
C GLN A 28 10.98 -2.98 -1.62
N PHE A 29 9.83 -2.48 -2.06
CA PHE A 29 9.70 -1.72 -3.31
C PHE A 29 10.23 -0.29 -3.18
N LEU A 30 10.05 0.33 -2.01
CA LEU A 30 10.49 1.70 -1.76
C LEU A 30 12.00 1.83 -1.63
N VAL A 31 12.72 0.86 -1.08
CA VAL A 31 14.14 1.02 -0.77
C VAL A 31 15.01 0.55 -1.94
N GLN A 32 16.00 1.36 -2.34
CA GLN A 32 16.92 1.02 -3.43
C GLN A 32 17.76 -0.21 -3.14
N HIS A 33 18.11 -0.46 -1.87
CA HIS A 33 18.88 -1.63 -1.47
C HIS A 33 18.18 -2.95 -1.83
N THR A 34 16.85 -3.00 -1.70
CA THR A 34 16.05 -4.20 -1.95
C THR A 34 15.39 -4.22 -3.33
N ASN A 35 15.04 -3.07 -3.90
CA ASN A 35 14.43 -2.98 -5.22
C ASN A 35 15.47 -2.69 -6.32
N GLN A 36 16.04 -3.76 -6.88
CA GLN A 36 16.98 -3.71 -8.00
C GLN A 36 16.31 -3.83 -9.37
N ARG A 37 14.99 -3.63 -9.47
CA ARG A 37 14.26 -3.76 -10.73
C ARG A 37 14.60 -2.60 -11.67
N THR A 38 14.61 -2.89 -12.97
CA THR A 38 14.83 -1.90 -14.05
C THR A 38 13.56 -1.56 -14.82
N ASP A 39 12.41 -2.10 -14.40
CA ASP A 39 11.13 -1.84 -15.03
C ASP A 39 10.38 -0.66 -14.38
N ARG A 40 9.12 -0.45 -14.76
CA ARG A 40 8.25 0.62 -14.24
C ARG A 40 7.97 0.57 -12.73
N TRP A 41 8.48 -0.44 -12.02
CA TRP A 41 8.31 -0.61 -10.57
C TRP A 41 9.63 -0.45 -9.80
N GLY A 42 10.75 -0.18 -10.47
CA GLY A 42 12.06 0.07 -9.85
C GLY A 42 12.85 1.19 -10.52
N GLY A 43 14.08 1.38 -10.05
CA GLY A 43 14.95 2.49 -10.48
C GLY A 43 14.55 3.81 -9.83
N SER A 44 13.88 4.69 -10.58
CA SER A 44 13.53 6.03 -10.11
C SER A 44 12.63 5.99 -8.87
N TYR A 45 12.64 7.07 -8.09
CA TYR A 45 11.80 7.16 -6.90
C TYR A 45 10.30 7.05 -7.24
N GLU A 46 9.87 7.66 -8.34
CA GLU A 46 8.50 7.61 -8.83
C GLU A 46 8.04 6.19 -9.14
N ASN A 47 8.91 5.38 -9.77
CA ASN A 47 8.61 3.99 -10.06
C ASN A 47 8.53 3.13 -8.78
N ARG A 48 9.43 3.36 -7.83
CA ARG A 48 9.42 2.68 -6.52
C ARG A 48 8.20 3.04 -5.68
N MET A 49 7.77 4.31 -5.73
CA MET A 49 6.54 4.81 -5.06
C MET A 49 5.25 4.30 -5.71
N ARG A 50 5.30 3.77 -6.93
CA ARG A 50 4.11 3.38 -7.69
C ARG A 50 3.27 2.32 -6.96
N LEU A 51 3.91 1.32 -6.35
CA LEU A 51 3.22 0.25 -5.64
C LEU A 51 2.42 0.75 -4.42
N PRO A 52 3.03 1.47 -3.44
CA PRO A 52 2.28 1.94 -2.28
C PRO A 52 1.14 2.89 -2.65
N VAL A 53 1.36 3.79 -3.61
CA VAL A 53 0.32 4.71 -4.08
C VAL A 53 -0.85 3.94 -4.68
N GLU A 54 -0.59 2.94 -5.53
CA GLU A 54 -1.65 2.13 -6.13
C GLU A 54 -2.40 1.30 -5.09
N ILE A 55 -1.71 0.78 -4.07
CA ILE A 55 -2.34 0.06 -2.95
C ILE A 55 -3.32 0.98 -2.21
N VAL A 56 -2.87 2.16 -1.77
CA VAL A 56 -3.72 3.10 -1.03
C VAL A 56 -4.91 3.56 -1.88
N ARG A 57 -4.67 3.90 -3.15
CA ARG A 57 -5.71 4.32 -4.09
C ARG A 57 -6.79 3.25 -4.24
N ARG A 58 -6.39 2.01 -4.52
CA ARG A 58 -7.32 0.90 -4.74
C ARG A 58 -8.05 0.48 -3.46
N VAL A 59 -7.39 0.57 -2.30
CA VAL A 59 -8.05 0.35 -1.01
C VAL A 59 -9.11 1.42 -0.79
N ARG A 60 -8.77 2.71 -0.94
CA ARG A 60 -9.71 3.83 -0.79
C ARG A 60 -10.93 3.69 -1.71
N GLU A 61 -10.73 3.30 -2.97
CA GLU A 61 -11.83 3.06 -3.91
C GLU A 61 -12.79 1.96 -3.41
N ALA A 62 -12.28 0.90 -2.79
CA ALA A 62 -13.08 -0.24 -2.37
C ALA A 62 -13.83 -0.02 -1.04
N VAL A 63 -13.25 0.74 -0.10
CA VAL A 63 -13.82 0.94 1.25
C VAL A 63 -14.62 2.24 1.39
N GLY A 64 -14.67 3.06 0.33
CA GLY A 64 -15.34 4.36 0.32
C GLY A 64 -14.59 5.43 1.12
N PRO A 65 -15.07 6.69 1.14
CA PRO A 65 -14.33 7.83 1.71
C PRO A 65 -14.26 7.86 3.24
N ASN A 66 -15.20 7.20 3.93
CA ASN A 66 -15.37 7.34 5.38
C ASN A 66 -14.58 6.31 6.21
N PHE A 67 -14.15 5.20 5.61
CA PHE A 67 -13.35 4.20 6.29
C PHE A 67 -11.94 4.73 6.54
N ILE A 68 -11.42 4.57 7.76
CA ILE A 68 -10.10 5.11 8.12
C ILE A 68 -9.02 4.30 7.40
N ILE A 69 -8.09 5.00 6.76
CA ILE A 69 -6.89 4.39 6.17
C ILE A 69 -5.70 5.13 6.75
N ILE A 70 -4.87 4.41 7.49
CA ILE A 70 -3.57 4.87 7.97
C ILE A 70 -2.50 4.25 7.08
N TYR A 71 -1.47 5.01 6.75
CA TYR A 71 -0.29 4.50 6.06
C TYR A 71 0.91 4.68 6.98
N ARG A 72 1.62 3.60 7.27
CA ARG A 72 2.81 3.61 8.14
C ARG A 72 4.05 3.22 7.39
#